data_AF-A0A2E7SEJ3-F1
#
_entry.id   AF-A0A2E7SEJ3-F1
#
_cell.length_a   1.000
_cell.length_b   1.000
_cell.length_c   1.000
_cell.angle_alpha   90.00
_cell.angle_beta   90.00
_cell.angle_gamma   90.00
#
_symmetry.space_group_name_H-M   'P 1'
#
loop_
_entity.id
_entity.type
_entity.pdbx_description
1 polymer ?
#
loop_
_entity_poly.entity_id
_entity_poly.type
_entity_poly.pdbx_seq_one_letter_code
_entity_poly.pdbx_strand_id
1 'polypeptide(L)'
;LKGAIPEEFRPAIGNRIYGCDDCLDACPWNRFAGEGRLMAPHRRDDLGQADLIELLSLDDDGFRAKFRGTPMKRTKRRGVLRNVCVALGNIGDATALPPLERAAADPEPLIAEHAQWALGQVRQRCGVDC
;
A
#
# COMPACT_ATOMS: atom_id res chain seq x y z
N LEU A 1 -8.23 -10.27 5.08
CA LEU A 1 -8.97 -9.59 6.17
C LEU A 1 -9.53 -8.25 5.69
N LYS A 2 -10.81 -7.96 5.96
CA LYS A 2 -11.43 -6.65 5.67
C LYS A 2 -11.23 -5.61 6.79
N GLY A 3 -10.77 -6.04 7.97
CA GLY A 3 -10.49 -5.20 9.15
C GLY A 3 -9.01 -4.87 9.28
N ALA A 4 -8.52 -4.68 10.51
CA ALA A 4 -7.10 -4.39 10.75
C ALA A 4 -6.18 -5.52 10.30
N ILE A 5 -4.95 -5.16 9.87
CA ILE A 5 -3.86 -6.12 9.75
C ILE A 5 -3.26 -6.26 11.15
N PRO A 6 -3.16 -7.48 11.72
CA PRO A 6 -2.47 -7.68 13.00
C PRO A 6 -1.05 -7.11 12.94
N GLU A 7 -0.63 -6.40 13.99
CA GLU A 7 0.64 -5.65 13.99
C GLU A 7 1.85 -6.54 13.69
N GLU A 8 1.85 -7.76 14.20
CA GLU A 8 2.90 -8.77 13.96
C GLU A 8 3.13 -9.09 12.48
N PHE A 9 2.12 -8.93 11.62
CA PHE A 9 2.25 -9.19 10.18
C PHE A 9 2.60 -7.94 9.36
N ARG A 10 2.45 -6.73 9.92
CA ARG A 10 2.67 -5.47 9.18
C ARG A 10 4.11 -5.36 8.64
N PRO A 11 5.18 -5.73 9.39
CA PRO A 11 6.55 -5.69 8.86
C PRO A 11 6.78 -6.61 7.66
N ALA A 12 6.21 -7.83 7.68
CA ALA A 12 6.44 -8.84 6.65
C ALA A 12 5.81 -8.48 5.28
N ILE A 13 4.84 -7.57 5.26
CA ILE A 13 4.20 -7.10 4.02
C ILE A 13 5.19 -6.31 3.14
N GLY A 14 6.19 -5.65 3.74
CA GLY A 14 7.13 -4.80 3.01
C GLY A 14 6.43 -3.57 2.41
N ASN A 15 6.76 -3.22 1.16
CA ASN A 15 6.19 -2.08 0.43
C ASN A 15 4.97 -2.44 -0.44
N ARG A 16 4.42 -3.65 -0.29
CA ARG A 16 3.33 -4.16 -1.14
C ARG A 16 1.98 -3.62 -0.68
N ILE A 17 1.24 -3.00 -1.60
CA ILE A 17 -0.12 -2.48 -1.31
C ILE A 17 -1.25 -3.35 -1.85
N TYR A 18 -0.94 -4.28 -2.76
CA TYR A 18 -1.89 -5.22 -3.35
C TYR A 18 -1.16 -6.46 -3.87
N GLY A 19 -1.68 -7.66 -3.57
CA GLY A 19 -1.09 -8.92 -4.02
C GLY A 19 0.26 -9.26 -3.36
N CYS A 20 0.80 -10.42 -3.73
CA CYS A 20 2.14 -10.88 -3.37
C CYS A 20 2.55 -11.95 -4.40
N ASP A 21 3.73 -11.78 -4.99
CA ASP A 21 4.26 -12.69 -6.01
C ASP A 21 5.47 -13.49 -5.51
N ASP A 22 5.81 -13.39 -4.21
CA ASP A 22 6.99 -14.05 -3.63
C ASP A 22 7.00 -15.57 -3.82
N CYS A 23 5.82 -16.20 -3.82
CA CYS A 23 5.71 -17.63 -4.09
C CYS A 23 5.94 -17.99 -5.57
N LEU A 24 5.64 -17.07 -6.49
CA LEU A 24 5.95 -17.21 -7.90
C LEU A 24 7.44 -16.97 -8.14
N ASP A 25 8.04 -15.99 -7.46
CA ASP A 25 9.46 -15.65 -7.58
C ASP A 25 10.36 -16.78 -7.05
N ALA A 26 9.98 -17.41 -5.93
CA ALA A 26 10.71 -18.52 -5.35
C ALA A 26 10.52 -19.86 -6.10
N CYS A 27 9.59 -19.94 -7.05
CA CYS A 27 9.21 -21.20 -7.70
C CYS A 27 10.27 -21.67 -8.72
N PRO A 28 10.85 -22.88 -8.56
CA PRO A 28 11.85 -23.42 -9.50
C PRO A 28 11.33 -23.61 -10.92
N TRP A 29 10.02 -23.73 -11.09
CA TRP A 29 9.37 -23.86 -12.41
C TRP A 29 9.13 -22.49 -13.06
N ASN A 30 8.84 -21.47 -12.25
CA ASN A 30 8.51 -20.14 -12.76
C ASN A 30 9.76 -19.35 -13.20
N ARG A 31 10.97 -19.75 -12.77
CA ARG A 31 12.23 -19.13 -13.22
C ARG A 31 12.45 -19.17 -14.74
N PHE A 32 11.74 -20.06 -15.44
CA PHE A 32 11.80 -20.21 -16.91
C PHE A 32 10.57 -19.61 -17.60
N ALA A 33 9.61 -19.07 -16.85
CA ALA A 33 8.41 -18.47 -17.41
C ALA A 33 8.73 -17.12 -18.06
N GLY A 34 8.14 -16.88 -19.24
CA GLY A 34 8.18 -15.58 -19.92
C GLY A 34 6.91 -14.77 -19.68
N GLU A 35 6.93 -13.48 -20.02
CA GLU A 35 5.74 -12.63 -19.91
C GLU A 35 4.57 -13.15 -20.76
N GLY A 36 3.40 -13.28 -20.12
CA GLY A 36 2.18 -13.70 -20.80
C GLY A 36 1.61 -12.60 -21.70
N ARG A 37 1.42 -12.92 -22.99
CA ARG A 37 0.89 -11.96 -23.98
C ARG A 37 -0.59 -11.59 -23.77
N LEU A 38 -1.36 -12.47 -23.14
CA LEU A 38 -2.81 -12.29 -22.97
C LEU A 38 -3.14 -11.07 -22.10
N MET A 39 -2.33 -10.77 -21.09
CA MET A 39 -2.58 -9.68 -20.14
C MET A 39 -1.90 -8.37 -20.54
N ALA A 40 -0.98 -8.38 -21.51
CA ALA A 40 -0.23 -7.20 -21.92
C ALA A 40 -1.12 -6.00 -22.31
N PRO A 41 -2.23 -6.17 -23.07
CA PRO A 41 -3.12 -5.05 -23.41
C PRO A 41 -3.88 -4.44 -22.21
N HIS A 42 -3.92 -5.13 -21.07
CA HIS A 42 -4.61 -4.69 -19.86
C HIS A 42 -3.66 -4.04 -18.83
N ARG A 43 -2.35 -4.01 -19.11
CA ARG A 43 -1.38 -3.33 -18.26
C ARG A 43 -1.67 -1.83 -18.28
N ARG A 44 -1.65 -1.23 -17.09
CA ARG A 44 -1.82 0.20 -16.86
C ARG A 44 -0.52 0.77 -16.32
N ASP A 45 0.21 1.49 -17.15
CA ASP A 45 1.53 2.01 -16.79
C ASP A 45 1.45 3.03 -15.65
N ASP A 46 0.33 3.75 -15.54
CA ASP A 46 0.03 4.67 -14.45
C ASP A 46 -0.10 3.99 -13.07
N LEU A 47 -0.16 2.66 -13.02
CA LEU A 47 -0.22 1.85 -11.81
C LEU A 47 1.07 1.06 -11.53
N GLY A 48 2.07 1.11 -12.42
CA GLY A 48 3.29 0.29 -12.32
C GLY A 48 4.23 0.70 -11.19
N GLN A 49 4.35 2.00 -10.92
CA GLN A 49 5.06 2.57 -9.76
C GLN A 49 4.26 3.74 -9.22
N ALA A 50 3.13 3.44 -8.58
CA ALA A 50 2.32 4.48 -7.97
C ALA A 50 3.04 5.11 -6.77
N ASP A 51 3.06 6.44 -6.72
CA ASP A 51 3.54 7.19 -5.57
C ASP A 51 2.61 6.93 -4.37
N LEU A 52 3.17 6.35 -3.31
CA LEU A 52 2.44 5.98 -2.10
C LEU A 52 1.89 7.22 -1.36
N ILE A 53 2.60 8.35 -1.39
CA ILE A 53 2.16 9.60 -0.77
C ILE A 53 0.98 10.20 -1.56
N GLU A 54 1.07 10.17 -2.90
CA GLU A 54 -0.05 10.59 -3.76
C GLU A 54 -1.27 9.70 -3.52
N LEU A 55 -1.07 8.37 -3.48
CA LEU A 55 -2.13 7.42 -3.18
C LEU A 55 -2.77 7.67 -1.82
N LEU A 56 -1.99 7.99 -0.80
CA LEU A 56 -2.49 8.26 0.55
C LEU A 56 -3.46 9.47 0.58
N SER A 57 -3.31 10.38 -0.37
CA SER A 57 -4.09 11.61 -0.46
C SER A 57 -5.42 11.45 -1.21
N LEU A 58 -5.73 10.26 -1.75
CA LEU A 58 -6.96 10.02 -2.49
C LEU A 58 -8.19 10.02 -1.58
N ASP A 59 -9.22 10.74 -1.99
CA ASP A 59 -10.59 10.60 -1.48
C ASP A 59 -11.33 9.45 -2.20
N ASP A 60 -12.61 9.25 -1.89
CA ASP A 60 -13.39 8.16 -2.48
C ASP A 60 -13.57 8.30 -3.99
N ASP A 61 -13.73 9.53 -4.50
CA ASP A 61 -13.96 9.77 -5.92
C ASP A 61 -12.66 9.67 -6.72
N GLY A 62 -11.56 10.21 -6.20
CA GLY A 62 -10.21 10.02 -6.72
C GLY A 62 -9.81 8.54 -6.75
N PHE A 63 -10.10 7.79 -5.68
CA PHE A 63 -9.88 6.34 -5.65
C PHE A 63 -10.69 5.62 -6.73
N ARG A 64 -11.98 5.94 -6.87
CA ARG A 64 -12.87 5.34 -7.88
C ARG A 64 -12.41 5.66 -9.30
N ALA A 65 -11.91 6.87 -9.53
CA ALA A 65 -11.35 7.28 -10.80
C ALA A 65 -10.06 6.51 -11.11
N LYS A 66 -9.08 6.53 -10.19
CA LYS A 66 -7.76 5.90 -10.37
C LYS A 66 -7.88 4.40 -10.63
N PHE A 67 -8.66 3.69 -9.82
CA PHE A 67 -8.75 2.21 -9.89
C PHE A 67 -9.94 1.68 -10.70
N ARG A 68 -10.62 2.52 -11.51
CA ARG A 68 -11.70 2.08 -12.39
C ARG A 68 -11.21 0.97 -13.33
N GLY A 69 -12.03 -0.08 -13.51
CA GLY A 69 -11.70 -1.20 -14.39
C GLY A 69 -10.62 -2.15 -13.86
N THR A 70 -10.11 -1.92 -12.64
CA THR A 70 -9.07 -2.78 -12.03
C THR A 70 -9.65 -3.66 -10.91
N PRO A 71 -9.03 -4.81 -10.61
CA PRO A 71 -9.39 -5.63 -9.45
C PRO A 71 -9.27 -4.90 -8.11
N MET A 72 -8.41 -3.88 -8.02
CA MET A 72 -8.18 -3.09 -6.80
C MET A 72 -9.42 -2.32 -6.34
N LYS A 73 -10.35 -2.01 -7.25
CA LYS A 73 -11.63 -1.38 -6.90
C LYS A 73 -12.40 -2.16 -5.83
N ARG A 74 -12.28 -3.49 -5.79
CA ARG A 74 -12.96 -4.37 -4.82
C ARG A 74 -12.44 -4.19 -3.39
N THR A 75 -11.19 -3.76 -3.24
CA THR A 75 -10.55 -3.50 -1.94
C THR A 75 -11.08 -2.23 -1.28
N LYS A 76 -11.63 -1.31 -2.09
CA LYS A 76 -12.10 0.04 -1.71
C LYS A 76 -10.97 0.93 -1.18
N ARG A 77 -11.24 2.23 -1.10
CA ARG A 77 -10.32 3.25 -0.56
C ARG A 77 -9.71 2.81 0.76
N ARG A 78 -10.56 2.48 1.74
CA ARG A 78 -10.13 2.04 3.09
C ARG A 78 -9.11 0.90 3.09
N GLY A 79 -9.29 -0.10 2.22
CA GLY A 79 -8.39 -1.27 2.22
C GLY A 79 -7.06 -0.97 1.54
N VAL A 80 -7.05 -0.15 0.50
CA VAL A 80 -5.81 0.27 -0.16
C VAL A 80 -5.03 1.22 0.73
N LEU A 81 -5.67 2.26 1.28
CA LEU A 81 -5.01 3.22 2.17
C LEU A 81 -4.45 2.58 3.43
N ARG A 82 -5.17 1.60 4.02
CA ARG A 82 -4.65 0.76 5.12
C ARG A 82 -3.30 0.13 4.75
N ASN A 83 -3.19 -0.44 3.55
CA ASN A 83 -1.96 -1.09 3.10
C ASN A 83 -0.88 -0.06 2.72
N VAL A 84 -1.26 1.08 2.17
CA VAL A 84 -0.35 2.20 1.88
C VAL A 84 0.30 2.70 3.18
N CYS A 85 -0.46 2.89 4.26
CA CYS A 85 0.10 3.24 5.57
C CYS A 85 1.14 2.21 6.02
N VAL A 86 0.83 0.92 5.91
CA VAL A 86 1.79 -0.16 6.27
C VAL A 86 3.05 -0.08 5.42
N ALA A 87 2.91 0.09 4.11
CA ALA A 87 4.05 0.21 3.19
C ALA A 87 4.92 1.43 3.53
N LEU A 88 4.33 2.60 3.75
CA LEU A 88 5.06 3.81 4.15
C LEU A 88 5.79 3.64 5.50
N GLY A 89 5.14 3.01 6.48
CA GLY A 89 5.75 2.66 7.76
C GLY A 89 6.97 1.73 7.62
N ASN A 90 6.87 0.74 6.73
CA ASN A 90 7.96 -0.19 6.44
C ASN A 90 9.11 0.46 5.67
N ILE A 91 8.81 1.41 4.77
CA ILE A 91 9.80 2.20 4.04
C ILE A 91 10.56 3.11 5.02
N GLY A 92 9.84 3.79 5.91
CA GLY A 92 10.45 4.65 6.93
C GLY A 92 11.08 5.92 6.39
N ASP A 93 10.50 6.52 5.35
CA ASP A 93 10.93 7.83 4.82
C ASP A 93 10.23 8.97 5.59
N ALA A 94 11.00 9.93 6.08
CA ALA A 94 10.52 11.09 6.82
C ALA A 94 9.57 11.97 5.99
N THR A 95 9.67 11.96 4.66
CA THR A 95 8.76 12.69 3.78
C THR A 95 7.30 12.22 3.90
N ALA A 96 7.09 11.00 4.40
CA ALA A 96 5.76 10.43 4.63
C ALA A 96 5.08 10.95 5.91
N LEU A 97 5.80 11.64 6.81
CA LEU A 97 5.24 12.08 8.10
C LEU A 97 4.02 13.01 7.92
N PRO A 98 4.08 14.13 7.17
CA PRO A 98 2.91 15.02 7.06
C PRO A 98 1.68 14.36 6.39
N PRO A 99 1.82 13.55 5.31
CA PRO A 99 0.71 12.76 4.78
C PRO A 99 0.13 11.76 5.78
N LEU A 100 0.98 11.05 6.54
CA LEU A 100 0.53 10.10 7.55
C LEU A 100 -0.16 10.77 8.74
N GLU A 101 0.26 11.98 9.14
CA GLU A 101 -0.44 12.78 10.16
C GLU A 101 -1.86 13.15 9.72
N ARG A 102 -2.04 13.53 8.45
CA ARG A 102 -3.39 13.75 7.90
C ARG A 102 -4.22 12.46 7.88
N ALA A 103 -3.62 11.34 7.47
CA ALA A 103 -4.30 10.05 7.45
C ALA A 103 -4.65 9.53 8.86
N ALA A 104 -3.86 9.88 9.88
CA ALA A 104 -4.16 9.57 11.28
C ALA A 104 -5.40 10.32 11.80
N ALA A 105 -5.81 11.40 11.14
CA ALA A 105 -7.03 12.15 11.40
C ALA A 105 -8.19 11.80 10.43
N ASP A 106 -8.04 10.77 9.58
CA ASP A 106 -9.08 10.34 8.65
C ASP A 106 -10.34 9.86 9.41
N PRO A 107 -11.56 10.20 8.95
CA PRO A 107 -12.80 9.74 9.59
C PRO A 107 -13.01 8.22 9.52
N GLU A 108 -12.32 7.50 8.63
CA GLU A 108 -12.33 6.03 8.59
C GLU A 108 -11.34 5.48 9.64
N PRO A 109 -11.82 4.81 10.71
CA PRO A 109 -10.97 4.37 11.82
C PRO A 109 -9.86 3.40 11.38
N LEU A 110 -10.13 2.57 10.36
CA LEU A 110 -9.15 1.62 9.86
C LEU A 110 -7.92 2.32 9.25
N ILE A 111 -8.12 3.44 8.56
CA ILE A 111 -7.02 4.23 7.99
C ILE A 111 -6.24 4.91 9.11
N ALA A 112 -6.96 5.57 10.02
CA ALA A 112 -6.38 6.28 11.15
C ALA A 112 -5.47 5.38 12.01
N GLU A 113 -5.95 4.18 12.36
CA GLU A 113 -5.18 3.19 13.13
C GLU A 113 -3.85 2.81 12.44
N HIS A 114 -3.88 2.55 11.13
CA HIS A 114 -2.68 2.11 10.41
C HIS A 114 -1.72 3.27 10.14
N ALA A 115 -2.25 4.49 9.98
CA ALA A 115 -1.46 5.70 9.88
C ALA A 115 -0.71 6.00 11.19
N GLN A 116 -1.38 5.86 12.35
CA GLN A 116 -0.74 6.00 13.66
C GLN A 116 0.41 5.01 13.86
N TRP A 117 0.19 3.74 13.51
CA TRP A 117 1.26 2.74 13.53
C TRP A 117 2.43 3.13 12.60
N ALA A 118 2.12 3.56 11.38
CA ALA A 118 3.13 3.95 10.41
C ALA A 118 3.96 5.16 10.87
N LEU A 119 3.35 6.16 11.51
CA LEU A 119 4.06 7.29 12.10
C LEU A 119 5.09 6.83 13.14
N GLY A 120 4.71 5.90 14.01
CA GLY A 120 5.63 5.31 14.99
C GLY A 120 6.82 4.62 14.32
N GLN A 121 6.56 3.85 13.26
CA GLN A 121 7.62 3.18 12.50
C GLN A 121 8.56 4.15 11.78
N VAL A 122 8.01 5.18 11.13
CA VAL A 122 8.82 6.18 10.42
C VAL A 122 9.71 6.93 11.40
N ARG A 123 9.16 7.42 12.52
CA ARG A 123 9.95 8.13 13.56
C ARG A 123 11.10 7.28 14.10
N GLN A 124 10.83 6.02 14.43
CA GLN A 124 11.83 5.08 14.90
C GLN A 124 12.95 4.84 13.87
N ARG A 125 12.60 4.73 12.58
CA ARG A 125 13.57 4.44 11.50
C ARG A 125 14.38 5.66 11.07
N CYS A 126 13.78 6.85 11.08
CA CYS A 126 14.47 8.10 10.73
C CYS A 126 15.33 8.67 11.86
N GLY A 127 15.27 8.10 13.07
CA GLY A 127 15.94 8.67 14.24
C GLY A 127 15.40 10.04 14.65
N VAL A 128 14.16 10.35 14.26
CA VAL A 128 13.44 11.54 14.72
C VAL A 128 12.73 11.14 16.01
N ASP A 129 13.51 10.99 17.06
CA ASP A 129 12.99 10.90 18.42
C ASP A 129 12.32 12.24 18.75
N CYS A 130 11.07 12.18 19.20
CA CYS A 130 10.33 13.34 19.68
C CYS A 130 10.92 13.85 21.00
#